data_AF-A0A950P214-F1
#
_entry.id   AF-A0A950P214-F1
#
_cell.length_a   1.000
_cell.length_b   1.000
_cell.length_c   1.000
_cell.angle_alpha   90.00
_cell.angle_beta   90.00
_cell.angle_gamma   90.00
#
_symmetry.space_group_name_H-M   'P 1'
#
loop_
_entity.id
_entity.type
_entity.pdbx_description
1 polymer ?
#
loop_
_entity_poly.entity_id
_entity_poly.type
_entity_poly.pdbx_seq_one_letter_code
_entity_poly.pdbx_strand_id
1 'polypeptide(L)'
;MIEHPSDRARELLHGAFDTHMHIAPDVVPRKIDDISLARRFEQLGMAGFVLKSHYTSTAERASVVREAVPGVEVLGAISLNRAVGGMNPLAVEVAAREGARTVWLPTVDSVNEATERELPGPANPPVWVKLQLELREQGIEIEPVPVVDDNGALLPETREVLAMIARHGMLLATGHLARDEIFAVVDGALDAGVREVVITHPEFPSQNIEPADQRALADRGALLER
;
A
#
# COMPACT_ATOMS: atom_id res chain seq x y z
N MET A 1 28.60 -2.75 -15.63
CA MET A 1 28.76 -1.34 -15.20
C MET A 1 27.61 -1.03 -14.28
N ILE A 2 27.87 -0.44 -13.11
CA ILE A 2 26.78 0.10 -12.29
C ILE A 2 26.42 1.43 -12.94
N GLU A 3 25.24 1.53 -13.54
CA GLU A 3 24.75 2.81 -14.07
C GLU A 3 24.47 3.76 -12.90
N HIS A 4 24.97 4.98 -13.00
CA HIS A 4 24.68 6.04 -12.05
C HIS A 4 23.58 6.95 -12.63
N PRO A 5 22.62 7.42 -11.82
CA PRO A 5 21.64 8.40 -12.26
C PRO A 5 22.34 9.65 -12.82
N SER A 6 21.81 10.19 -13.93
CA SER A 6 22.29 11.43 -14.51
C SER A 6 22.08 12.62 -13.56
N ASP A 7 22.81 13.71 -13.77
CA ASP A 7 22.63 14.93 -12.98
C ASP A 7 21.20 15.48 -13.07
N ARG A 8 20.59 15.38 -14.27
CA ARG A 8 19.18 15.75 -14.45
C ARG A 8 18.24 14.88 -13.63
N ALA A 9 18.48 13.57 -13.55
CA ALA A 9 17.67 12.68 -12.72
C ALA A 9 17.81 13.05 -11.24
N ARG A 10 19.02 13.40 -10.78
CA ARG A 10 19.24 13.87 -9.39
C ARG A 10 18.51 15.19 -9.11
N GLU A 11 18.55 16.12 -10.04
CA GLU A 11 17.85 17.40 -9.91
C GLU A 11 16.33 17.22 -9.76
N LEU A 12 15.74 16.28 -10.51
CA LEU A 12 14.30 15.96 -10.41
C LEU A 12 13.89 15.38 -9.05
N LEU A 13 14.83 14.81 -8.29
CA LEU A 13 14.57 14.27 -6.95
C LEU A 13 14.57 15.34 -5.86
N HIS A 14 15.11 16.54 -6.12
CA HIS A 14 15.08 17.61 -5.12
C HIS A 14 13.63 18.01 -4.81
N GLY A 15 13.26 17.93 -3.53
CA GLY A 15 11.90 18.16 -3.06
C GLY A 15 10.89 17.06 -3.40
N ALA A 16 11.32 15.96 -4.03
CA ALA A 16 10.44 14.86 -4.39
C ALA A 16 10.05 14.02 -3.17
N PHE A 17 8.89 13.36 -3.27
CA PHE A 17 8.38 12.40 -2.30
C PHE A 17 8.34 11.00 -2.90
N ASP A 18 8.65 9.97 -2.10
CA ASP A 18 8.44 8.58 -2.49
C ASP A 18 7.28 7.97 -1.69
N THR A 19 6.16 7.69 -2.36
CA THR A 19 4.90 7.35 -1.69
C THR A 19 4.74 5.89 -1.35
N HIS A 20 5.69 5.02 -1.72
CA HIS A 20 5.54 3.58 -1.55
C HIS A 20 6.87 2.89 -1.32
N MET A 21 7.34 2.93 -0.07
CA MET A 21 8.61 2.33 0.30
C MET A 21 8.49 1.19 1.30
N HIS A 22 9.14 0.08 0.97
CA HIS A 22 9.27 -1.08 1.83
C HIS A 22 10.66 -1.13 2.49
N ILE A 23 10.72 -0.85 3.80
CA ILE A 23 11.95 -0.49 4.51
C ILE A 23 12.07 -1.27 5.82
N ALA A 24 13.30 -1.64 6.20
CA ALA A 24 13.54 -2.36 7.44
C ALA A 24 13.32 -1.44 8.67
N PRO A 25 12.82 -1.98 9.80
CA PRO A 25 12.47 -3.37 10.04
C PRO A 25 11.18 -3.80 9.32
N ASP A 26 11.17 -5.03 8.79
CA ASP A 26 10.00 -5.65 8.16
C ASP A 26 10.16 -7.17 8.19
N VAL A 27 9.06 -7.92 8.02
CA VAL A 27 9.08 -9.40 8.00
C VAL A 27 9.93 -9.91 6.83
N VAL A 28 9.84 -9.22 5.69
CA VAL A 28 10.68 -9.48 4.52
C VAL A 28 11.96 -8.65 4.64
N PRO A 29 13.17 -9.24 4.58
CA PRO A 29 14.42 -8.50 4.64
C PRO A 29 14.50 -7.39 3.59
N ARG A 30 14.82 -6.16 4.02
CA ARG A 30 14.92 -4.97 3.15
C ARG A 30 16.37 -4.50 3.02
N LYS A 31 16.65 -3.72 1.97
CA LYS A 31 17.99 -3.28 1.61
C LYS A 31 18.55 -2.18 2.52
N ILE A 32 17.68 -1.50 3.27
CA ILE A 32 18.02 -0.32 4.07
C ILE A 32 17.02 -0.20 5.21
N ASP A 33 17.46 0.37 6.34
CA ASP A 33 16.63 0.69 7.49
C ASP A 33 16.09 2.13 7.43
N ASP A 34 15.05 2.39 8.22
CA ASP A 34 14.33 3.67 8.22
C ASP A 34 15.24 4.90 8.42
N ILE A 35 16.17 4.84 9.38
CA ILE A 35 17.05 5.97 9.71
C ILE A 35 18.09 6.19 8.62
N SER A 36 18.70 5.11 8.13
CA SER A 36 19.66 5.19 7.03
C SER A 36 19.01 5.74 5.76
N LEU A 37 17.75 5.37 5.47
CA LEU A 37 17.02 5.91 4.34
C LEU A 37 16.70 7.39 4.53
N ALA A 38 16.20 7.79 5.70
CA ALA A 38 15.91 9.21 5.97
C ALA A 38 17.15 10.10 5.80
N ARG A 39 18.30 9.68 6.33
CA ARG A 39 19.57 10.40 6.10
C ARG A 39 19.96 10.48 4.62
N ARG A 40 19.65 9.44 3.85
CA ARG A 40 19.91 9.44 2.40
C ARG A 40 18.98 10.40 1.66
N PHE A 41 17.71 10.49 2.05
CA PHE A 41 16.77 11.47 1.50
C PHE A 41 17.24 12.90 1.79
N GLU A 42 17.68 13.17 3.03
CA GLU A 42 18.25 14.47 3.40
C GLU A 42 19.48 14.84 2.55
N GLN A 43 20.42 13.91 2.39
CA GLN A 43 21.62 14.11 1.57
C GLN A 43 21.32 14.36 0.08
N LEU A 44 20.23 13.77 -0.43
CA LEU A 44 19.77 13.95 -1.80
C LEU A 44 18.80 15.15 -1.94
N GLY A 45 18.48 15.83 -0.84
CA GLY A 45 17.52 16.94 -0.80
C GLY A 45 16.11 16.53 -1.22
N MET A 46 15.73 15.27 -1.01
CA MET A 46 14.36 14.79 -1.20
C MET A 46 13.49 15.21 -0.02
N ALA A 47 12.20 15.44 -0.25
CA ALA A 47 11.29 15.96 0.78
C ALA A 47 10.85 14.90 1.78
N GLY A 48 10.65 13.65 1.35
CA GLY A 48 10.09 12.65 2.25
C GLY A 48 9.64 11.35 1.60
N PHE A 49 9.15 10.43 2.42
CA PHE A 49 8.64 9.14 1.95
C PHE A 49 7.58 8.54 2.89
N VAL A 50 6.81 7.57 2.36
CA VAL A 50 5.83 6.80 3.13
C VAL A 50 6.39 5.42 3.47
N LEU A 51 6.43 5.09 4.76
CA LEU A 51 6.74 3.75 5.27
C LEU A 51 5.56 2.82 5.02
N LYS A 52 5.78 1.71 4.31
CA LYS A 52 4.78 0.66 4.14
C LYS A 52 5.29 -0.69 4.63
N SER A 53 4.50 -1.36 5.46
CA SER A 53 4.58 -2.80 5.70
C SER A 53 3.30 -3.48 5.20
N HIS A 54 3.45 -4.73 4.75
CA HIS A 54 2.30 -5.58 4.45
C HIS A 54 1.65 -6.15 5.71
N TYR A 55 2.33 -6.10 6.87
CA TYR A 55 1.95 -6.90 8.04
C TYR A 55 1.57 -6.07 9.26
N THR A 56 2.09 -4.85 9.39
CA THR A 56 1.89 -4.00 10.56
C THR A 56 1.68 -2.54 10.19
N SER A 57 1.09 -1.76 11.10
CA SER A 57 1.13 -0.29 11.03
C SER A 57 2.59 0.20 11.04
N THR A 58 2.84 1.31 10.34
CA THR A 58 4.13 2.01 10.35
C THR A 58 4.01 3.44 10.89
N ALA A 59 2.83 3.83 11.42
CA ALA A 59 2.57 5.17 11.95
C ALA A 59 3.56 5.57 13.07
N GLU A 60 3.72 4.70 14.07
CA GLU A 60 4.61 4.96 15.21
C GLU A 60 6.08 5.05 14.77
N ARG A 61 6.52 4.13 13.89
CA ARG A 61 7.86 4.14 13.28
C ARG A 61 8.14 5.46 12.56
N ALA A 62 7.19 5.93 11.76
CA ALA A 62 7.33 7.20 11.07
C ALA A 62 7.53 8.36 12.06
N SER A 63 6.83 8.33 13.21
CA SER A 63 6.99 9.37 14.24
C SER A 63 8.40 9.36 14.85
N VAL A 64 8.95 8.19 15.17
CA VAL A 64 10.30 8.03 15.71
C VAL A 64 11.36 8.49 14.70
N VAL A 65 11.17 8.19 13.42
CA VAL A 65 12.11 8.59 12.37
C VAL A 65 12.09 10.10 12.15
N ARG A 66 10.92 10.74 12.15
CA ARG A 66 10.81 12.21 12.08
C ARG A 66 11.51 12.90 13.25
N GLU A 67 11.46 12.32 14.45
CA GLU A 67 12.21 12.85 15.60
C GLU A 67 13.73 12.70 15.41
N ALA A 68 14.17 11.55 14.89
CA ALA A 68 15.59 11.27 14.69
C ALA A 68 16.22 12.01 13.49
N VAL A 69 15.43 12.33 12.46
CA VAL A 69 15.87 13.01 11.23
C VAL A 69 14.83 14.08 10.83
N PRO A 70 14.81 15.25 11.49
CA PRO A 70 13.76 16.26 11.28
C PRO A 70 13.76 16.94 9.90
N GLY A 71 14.83 16.79 9.12
CA GLY A 71 14.97 17.39 7.79
C GLY A 71 14.20 16.68 6.68
N VAL A 72 13.53 15.56 6.98
CA VAL A 72 12.80 14.73 6.02
C VAL A 72 11.43 14.37 6.58
N GLU A 73 10.39 14.58 5.78
CA GLU A 73 9.02 14.22 6.16
C GLU A 73 8.81 12.71 5.94
N VAL A 74 8.79 11.95 7.04
CA VAL A 74 8.52 10.51 6.98
C VAL A 74 7.09 10.25 7.40
N LEU A 75 6.29 9.64 6.53
CA LEU A 75 4.88 9.36 6.79
C LEU A 75 4.66 7.87 7.03
N GLY A 76 3.66 7.54 7.86
CA GLY A 76 3.29 6.16 8.15
C GLY A 76 1.98 5.75 7.49
N ALA A 77 1.70 4.46 7.53
CA ALA A 77 0.57 3.84 6.86
C ALA A 77 0.14 2.54 7.52
N ILE A 78 -0.99 2.01 7.05
CA ILE A 78 -1.47 0.68 7.40
C ILE A 78 -1.96 -0.05 6.14
N SER A 79 -1.59 -1.33 5.98
CA SER A 79 -2.14 -2.21 4.94
C SER A 79 -3.14 -3.16 5.57
N LEU A 80 -4.36 -3.22 5.05
CA LEU A 80 -5.48 -4.02 5.60
C LEU A 80 -5.42 -5.50 5.20
N ASN A 81 -4.23 -6.10 5.36
CA ASN A 81 -4.02 -7.54 5.22
C ASN A 81 -4.49 -8.30 6.47
N ARG A 82 -4.48 -9.64 6.42
CA ARG A 82 -5.04 -10.48 7.47
C ARG A 82 -4.33 -10.30 8.81
N ALA A 83 -3.04 -9.98 8.81
CA ALA A 83 -2.25 -9.75 10.02
C ALA A 83 -2.78 -8.60 10.92
N VAL A 84 -3.53 -7.64 10.36
CA VAL A 84 -4.18 -6.55 11.11
C VAL A 84 -5.71 -6.74 11.24
N GLY A 85 -6.21 -7.92 10.89
CA GLY A 85 -7.63 -8.27 10.92
C GLY A 85 -8.38 -8.05 9.60
N GLY A 86 -7.69 -7.76 8.50
CA GLY A 86 -8.32 -7.52 7.20
C GLY A 86 -8.98 -6.14 7.11
N MET A 87 -10.17 -6.07 6.51
CA MET A 87 -10.99 -4.85 6.43
C MET A 87 -11.49 -4.43 7.82
N ASN A 88 -10.60 -3.87 8.61
CA ASN A 88 -10.79 -3.60 10.03
C ASN A 88 -10.86 -2.08 10.29
N PRO A 89 -12.07 -1.49 10.46
CA PRO A 89 -12.21 -0.04 10.67
C PRO A 89 -11.61 0.43 11.98
N LEU A 90 -11.55 -0.42 13.02
CA LEU A 90 -10.90 -0.07 14.29
C LEU A 90 -9.38 0.07 14.10
N ALA A 91 -8.75 -0.82 13.34
CA ALA A 91 -7.32 -0.70 13.03
C ALA A 91 -7.01 0.59 12.26
N VAL A 92 -7.88 0.98 11.33
CA VAL A 92 -7.77 2.27 10.61
C VAL A 92 -7.91 3.46 11.54
N GLU A 93 -8.90 3.46 12.44
CA GLU A 93 -9.10 4.53 13.42
C GLU A 93 -7.89 4.70 14.35
N VAL A 94 -7.33 3.59 14.84
CA VAL A 94 -6.13 3.62 15.71
C VAL A 94 -4.92 4.13 14.93
N ALA A 95 -4.65 3.58 13.74
CA ALA A 95 -3.52 4.01 12.92
C ALA A 95 -3.61 5.49 12.52
N ALA A 96 -4.81 5.99 12.23
CA ALA A 96 -5.04 7.40 11.94
C ALA A 96 -4.65 8.30 13.14
N ARG A 97 -5.03 7.89 14.36
CA ARG A 97 -4.67 8.60 15.61
C ARG A 97 -3.18 8.54 15.92
N GLU A 98 -2.51 7.46 15.57
CA GLU A 98 -1.05 7.32 15.64
C GLU A 98 -0.32 8.18 14.58
N GLY A 99 -1.04 8.69 13.58
CA GLY A 99 -0.52 9.60 12.57
C GLY A 99 -0.24 8.95 11.21
N ALA A 100 -0.85 7.79 10.91
CA ALA A 100 -0.89 7.27 9.55
C ALA A 100 -1.50 8.31 8.59
N ARG A 101 -1.03 8.29 7.34
CA ARG A 101 -1.55 9.13 6.25
C ARG A 101 -2.09 8.33 5.08
N THR A 102 -1.71 7.07 4.97
CA THR A 102 -2.16 6.19 3.90
C THR A 102 -2.76 4.91 4.45
N VAL A 103 -3.88 4.50 3.88
CA VAL A 103 -4.47 3.17 4.08
C VAL A 103 -4.39 2.42 2.76
N TRP A 104 -3.65 1.32 2.76
CA TRP A 104 -3.70 0.34 1.68
C TRP A 104 -4.79 -0.67 1.98
N LEU A 105 -5.67 -0.90 1.00
CA LEU A 105 -6.55 -2.07 1.00
C LEU A 105 -5.72 -3.36 0.86
N PRO A 106 -6.33 -4.56 0.97
CA PRO A 106 -5.59 -5.81 0.97
C PRO A 106 -4.60 -5.88 -0.19
N THR A 107 -3.37 -6.28 0.13
CA THR A 107 -2.31 -6.49 -0.84
C THR A 107 -2.08 -7.98 -1.01
N VAL A 108 -1.17 -8.55 -0.24
CA VAL A 108 -0.76 -9.96 -0.35
C VAL A 108 -1.85 -10.89 0.15
N ASP A 109 -2.83 -10.39 0.91
CA ASP A 109 -3.97 -11.18 1.36
C ASP A 109 -5.26 -10.79 0.62
N SER A 110 -5.20 -10.06 -0.49
CA SER A 110 -6.38 -9.83 -1.33
C SER A 110 -6.90 -11.13 -1.95
N VAL A 111 -8.20 -11.19 -2.24
CA VAL A 111 -8.81 -12.32 -2.96
C VAL A 111 -8.14 -12.53 -4.31
N ASN A 112 -7.92 -11.44 -5.05
CA ASN A 112 -7.26 -11.46 -6.36
C ASN A 112 -5.86 -12.10 -6.31
N GLU A 113 -5.01 -11.70 -5.36
CA GLU A 113 -3.70 -12.30 -5.15
C GLU A 113 -3.76 -13.77 -4.72
N ALA A 114 -4.78 -14.15 -3.95
CA ALA A 114 -4.97 -15.54 -3.54
C ALA A 114 -5.34 -16.42 -4.75
N THR A 115 -6.21 -15.95 -5.64
CA THR A 115 -6.61 -16.67 -6.86
C THR A 115 -5.43 -16.85 -7.82
N GLU A 116 -4.63 -15.82 -8.05
CA GLU A 116 -3.43 -15.90 -8.92
C GLU A 116 -2.42 -16.94 -8.42
N ARG A 117 -2.37 -17.23 -7.11
CA ARG A 117 -1.48 -18.24 -6.52
C ARG A 117 -1.93 -19.67 -6.79
N GLU A 118 -3.18 -19.89 -7.15
CA GLU A 118 -3.68 -21.22 -7.53
C GLU A 118 -3.24 -21.62 -8.95
N LEU A 119 -2.73 -20.66 -9.73
CA LEU A 119 -2.12 -20.90 -11.03
C LEU A 119 -0.69 -21.46 -10.87
N PRO A 120 -0.15 -22.21 -11.86
CA PRO A 120 1.22 -22.69 -11.82
C PRO A 120 2.21 -21.53 -11.65
N GLY A 121 2.76 -21.42 -10.44
CA GLY A 121 3.62 -20.30 -10.08
C GLY A 121 4.95 -20.27 -10.83
N PRO A 122 5.62 -19.11 -10.89
CA PRO A 122 6.95 -19.00 -11.48
C PRO A 122 7.97 -19.85 -10.72
N ALA A 123 9.01 -20.32 -11.42
CA ALA A 123 10.08 -21.15 -10.84
C ALA A 123 10.80 -20.51 -9.62
N ASN A 124 10.71 -19.20 -9.45
CA ASN A 124 11.18 -18.48 -8.27
C ASN A 124 10.08 -17.52 -7.77
N PRO A 125 9.23 -17.94 -6.82
CA PRO A 125 8.14 -17.12 -6.36
C PRO A 125 8.65 -15.88 -5.58
N PRO A 126 7.87 -14.79 -5.56
CA PRO A 126 8.21 -13.63 -4.75
C PRO A 126 8.33 -13.96 -3.25
N VAL A 127 9.07 -13.13 -2.50
CA VAL A 127 9.41 -13.44 -1.10
C VAL A 127 8.18 -13.55 -0.19
N TRP A 128 7.15 -12.72 -0.40
CA TRP A 128 5.91 -12.83 0.37
C TRP A 128 5.15 -14.14 0.10
N VAL A 129 5.22 -14.68 -1.13
CA VAL A 129 4.64 -15.99 -1.45
C VAL A 129 5.38 -17.11 -0.73
N LYS A 130 6.72 -17.04 -0.66
CA LYS A 130 7.52 -18.01 0.12
C LYS A 130 7.13 -18.02 1.59
N LEU A 131 7.01 -16.85 2.20
CA LEU A 131 6.55 -16.73 3.59
C LEU A 131 5.18 -17.38 3.80
N GLN A 132 4.22 -17.14 2.91
CA GLN A 132 2.89 -17.74 3.04
C GLN A 132 2.91 -19.27 2.89
N LEU A 133 3.74 -19.80 1.98
CA LEU A 133 3.92 -21.25 1.84
C LEU A 133 4.52 -21.85 3.12
N GLU A 134 5.54 -21.22 3.69
CA GLU A 134 6.14 -21.63 4.97
C GLU A 134 5.12 -21.61 6.11
N LEU A 135 4.24 -20.60 6.16
CA LEU A 135 3.16 -20.52 7.15
C LEU A 135 2.13 -21.64 6.98
N ARG A 136 1.74 -21.96 5.73
CA ARG A 136 0.84 -23.09 5.43
C ARG A 136 1.45 -24.44 5.80
N GLU A 137 2.74 -24.64 5.54
CA GLU A 137 3.47 -25.85 5.97
C GLU A 137 3.47 -26.02 7.49
N GLN A 138 3.37 -24.92 8.24
CA GLN A 138 3.22 -24.91 9.70
C GLN A 138 1.76 -25.04 10.17
N GLY A 139 0.79 -25.16 9.25
CA GLY A 139 -0.63 -25.23 9.55
C GLY A 139 -1.27 -23.88 9.89
N ILE A 140 -0.61 -22.77 9.55
CA ILE A 140 -1.16 -21.41 9.70
C ILE A 140 -1.81 -21.02 8.38
N GLU A 141 -3.14 -21.15 8.33
CA GLU A 141 -3.93 -20.73 7.18
C GLU A 141 -4.19 -19.22 7.21
N ILE A 142 -3.98 -18.57 6.06
CA ILE A 142 -4.27 -17.15 5.85
C ILE A 142 -5.42 -17.06 4.87
N GLU A 143 -6.61 -16.80 5.41
CA GLU A 143 -7.79 -16.56 4.59
C GLU A 143 -7.66 -15.21 3.85
N PRO A 144 -8.02 -15.16 2.55
CA PRO A 144 -8.07 -13.92 1.81
C PRO A 144 -9.02 -12.90 2.45
N VAL A 145 -8.77 -11.62 2.18
CA VAL A 145 -9.54 -10.50 2.70
C VAL A 145 -10.41 -9.93 1.57
N PRO A 146 -11.71 -10.25 1.53
CA PRO A 146 -12.62 -9.70 0.54
C PRO A 146 -12.93 -8.23 0.84
N VAL A 147 -13.22 -7.47 -0.21
CA VAL A 147 -13.68 -6.07 -0.11
C VAL A 147 -15.10 -5.87 -0.65
N VAL A 148 -15.55 -6.80 -1.49
CA VAL A 148 -16.90 -6.88 -2.07
C VAL A 148 -17.54 -8.23 -1.75
N ASP A 149 -18.86 -8.30 -1.87
CA ASP A 149 -19.60 -9.55 -1.87
C ASP A 149 -19.58 -10.25 -3.25
N ASP A 150 -20.23 -11.41 -3.35
CA ASP A 150 -20.32 -12.21 -4.58
C ASP A 150 -21.02 -11.48 -5.74
N ASN A 151 -21.72 -10.38 -5.47
CA ASN A 151 -22.39 -9.55 -6.49
C ASN A 151 -21.56 -8.30 -6.85
N GLY A 152 -20.36 -8.14 -6.28
CA GLY A 152 -19.49 -6.99 -6.50
C GLY A 152 -19.89 -5.75 -5.68
N ALA A 153 -20.80 -5.86 -4.72
CA ALA A 153 -21.18 -4.76 -3.85
C ALA A 153 -20.19 -4.64 -2.67
N LEU A 154 -19.80 -3.42 -2.31
CA LEU A 154 -18.91 -3.20 -1.16
C LEU A 154 -19.51 -3.78 0.13
N LEU A 155 -18.69 -4.57 0.83
CA LEU A 155 -19.02 -5.12 2.15
C LEU A 155 -19.26 -4.00 3.17
N PRO A 156 -20.07 -4.25 4.22
CA PRO A 156 -20.29 -3.27 5.30
C PRO A 156 -18.99 -2.74 5.89
N GLU A 157 -18.03 -3.63 6.17
CA GLU A 157 -16.74 -3.29 6.78
C GLU A 157 -15.88 -2.44 5.83
N THR A 158 -15.95 -2.70 4.51
CA THR A 158 -15.30 -1.86 3.50
C THR A 158 -15.85 -0.44 3.52
N ARG A 159 -17.18 -0.30 3.61
CA ARG A 159 -17.81 1.04 3.68
C ARG A 159 -17.42 1.78 4.96
N GLU A 160 -17.34 1.07 6.09
CA GLU A 160 -16.87 1.66 7.35
C GLU A 160 -15.42 2.12 7.27
N VAL A 161 -14.53 1.31 6.67
CA VAL A 161 -13.13 1.68 6.41
C VAL A 161 -13.05 2.94 5.55
N LEU A 162 -13.79 3.00 4.44
CA LEU A 162 -13.82 4.19 3.56
C LEU A 162 -14.31 5.43 4.30
N ALA A 163 -15.32 5.30 5.16
CA ALA A 163 -15.80 6.39 6.00
C ALA A 163 -14.74 6.85 7.02
N MET A 164 -13.93 5.95 7.58
CA MET A 164 -12.81 6.33 8.46
C MET A 164 -11.73 7.07 7.69
N ILE A 165 -11.36 6.59 6.49
CA ILE A 165 -10.39 7.24 5.62
C ILE A 165 -10.83 8.67 5.30
N ALA A 166 -12.09 8.85 4.90
CA ALA A 166 -12.66 10.16 4.61
C ALA A 166 -12.67 11.08 5.84
N ARG A 167 -13.08 10.55 7.01
CA ARG A 167 -13.13 11.31 8.27
C ARG A 167 -11.77 11.86 8.69
N HIS A 168 -10.71 11.07 8.54
CA HIS A 168 -9.35 11.46 8.92
C HIS A 168 -8.57 12.13 7.79
N GLY A 169 -9.15 12.23 6.58
CA GLY A 169 -8.49 12.81 5.41
C GLY A 169 -7.24 12.04 5.00
N MET A 170 -7.28 10.71 5.09
CA MET A 170 -6.18 9.84 4.67
C MET A 170 -6.28 9.51 3.17
N LEU A 171 -5.13 9.19 2.58
CA LEU A 171 -5.05 8.67 1.23
C LEU A 171 -5.49 7.20 1.21
N LEU A 172 -6.37 6.85 0.28
CA LEU A 172 -6.74 5.47 -0.02
C LEU A 172 -5.83 4.93 -1.12
N ALA A 173 -5.18 3.80 -0.89
CA ALA A 173 -4.46 3.06 -1.90
C ALA A 173 -5.12 1.70 -2.14
N THR A 174 -5.37 1.35 -3.40
CA THR A 174 -6.20 0.18 -3.74
C THR A 174 -5.55 -1.15 -3.41
N GLY A 175 -4.25 -1.21 -3.17
CA GLY A 175 -3.58 -2.49 -2.93
C GLY A 175 -3.68 -3.39 -4.17
N HIS A 176 -3.86 -4.70 -3.96
CA HIS A 176 -3.79 -5.70 -5.04
C HIS A 176 -5.16 -6.23 -5.47
N LEU A 177 -6.19 -5.41 -5.35
CA LEU A 177 -7.56 -5.74 -5.75
C LEU A 177 -7.68 -6.01 -7.26
N ALA A 178 -8.66 -6.82 -7.63
CA ALA A 178 -9.02 -7.06 -9.02
C ALA A 178 -9.64 -5.80 -9.65
N ARG A 179 -9.65 -5.74 -10.99
CA ARG A 179 -10.21 -4.62 -11.78
C ARG A 179 -11.58 -4.16 -11.26
N ASP A 180 -12.54 -5.06 -11.17
CA ASP A 180 -13.93 -4.69 -10.86
C ASP A 180 -14.08 -4.26 -9.39
N GLU A 181 -13.31 -4.87 -8.50
CA GLU A 181 -13.21 -4.46 -7.09
C GLU A 181 -12.63 -3.04 -6.96
N ILE A 182 -11.61 -2.70 -7.77
CA ILE A 182 -11.03 -1.35 -7.81
C ILE A 182 -12.09 -0.33 -8.21
N PHE A 183 -12.89 -0.59 -9.25
CA PHE A 183 -13.97 0.32 -9.65
C PHE A 183 -15.00 0.49 -8.53
N ALA A 184 -15.47 -0.61 -7.93
CA ALA A 184 -16.43 -0.56 -6.84
C ALA A 184 -15.90 0.24 -5.63
N VAL A 185 -14.64 0.04 -5.28
CA VAL A 185 -13.97 0.76 -4.18
C VAL A 185 -13.81 2.24 -4.51
N VAL A 186 -13.37 2.58 -5.71
CA VAL A 186 -13.17 3.98 -6.11
C VAL A 186 -14.49 4.74 -6.07
N ASP A 187 -15.54 4.18 -6.68
CA ASP A 187 -16.87 4.81 -6.67
C ASP A 187 -17.38 4.96 -5.22
N GLY A 188 -17.27 3.91 -4.40
CA GLY A 188 -17.68 3.99 -2.99
C GLY A 188 -16.82 4.91 -2.11
N ALA A 189 -15.53 5.07 -2.43
CA ALA A 189 -14.64 5.97 -1.72
C ALA A 189 -15.01 7.43 -1.99
N LEU A 190 -15.30 7.76 -3.25
CA LEU A 190 -15.77 9.08 -3.66
C LEU A 190 -17.12 9.40 -3.02
N ASP A 191 -18.07 8.45 -3.01
CA ASP A 191 -19.36 8.61 -2.34
C ASP A 191 -19.21 8.84 -0.83
N ALA A 192 -18.22 8.20 -0.19
CA ALA A 192 -17.91 8.39 1.23
C ALA A 192 -17.16 9.72 1.53
N GLY A 193 -16.71 10.44 0.50
CA GLY A 193 -15.98 11.70 0.62
C GLY A 193 -14.46 11.55 0.80
N VAL A 194 -13.88 10.42 0.41
CA VAL A 194 -12.42 10.26 0.32
C VAL A 194 -11.90 11.19 -0.77
N ARG A 195 -10.88 11.99 -0.45
CA ARG A 195 -10.37 13.04 -1.35
C ARG A 195 -9.27 12.58 -2.27
N GLU A 196 -8.47 11.61 -1.83
CA GLU A 196 -7.26 11.17 -2.51
C GLU A 196 -7.29 9.64 -2.61
N VAL A 197 -7.32 9.15 -3.85
CA VAL A 197 -7.33 7.72 -4.16
C VAL A 197 -6.18 7.43 -5.13
N VAL A 198 -5.36 6.43 -4.81
CA VAL A 198 -4.26 5.94 -5.65
C VAL A 198 -4.55 4.52 -6.07
N ILE A 199 -4.50 4.28 -7.38
CA ILE A 199 -4.49 2.93 -7.95
C ILE A 199 -3.06 2.41 -7.85
N THR A 200 -2.87 1.44 -6.97
CA THR A 200 -1.57 0.82 -6.66
C THR A 200 -1.09 -0.03 -7.84
N HIS A 201 0.05 0.36 -8.43
CA HIS A 201 0.73 -0.29 -9.57
C HIS A 201 -0.22 -1.01 -10.56
N PRO A 202 -0.99 -0.26 -11.38
CA PRO A 202 -2.07 -0.80 -12.19
C PRO A 202 -1.60 -1.80 -13.25
N GLU A 203 -0.33 -1.72 -13.69
CA GLU A 203 0.26 -2.68 -14.62
C GLU A 203 0.89 -3.92 -13.96
N PHE A 204 0.83 -4.05 -12.63
CA PHE A 204 1.36 -5.24 -11.96
C PHE A 204 0.54 -6.49 -12.36
N PRO A 205 1.18 -7.66 -12.54
CA PRO A 205 0.55 -8.80 -13.20
C PRO A 205 -0.78 -9.28 -12.61
N SER A 206 -0.97 -9.19 -11.28
CA SER A 206 -2.22 -9.62 -10.65
C SER A 206 -3.38 -8.64 -10.89
N GLN A 207 -3.13 -7.34 -11.07
CA GLN A 207 -4.18 -6.38 -11.41
C GLN A 207 -4.37 -6.24 -12.92
N ASN A 208 -3.28 -6.17 -13.68
CA ASN A 208 -3.23 -6.04 -15.14
C ASN A 208 -4.33 -5.12 -15.71
N ILE A 209 -4.43 -3.91 -15.18
CA ILE A 209 -5.48 -2.96 -15.53
C ILE A 209 -5.19 -2.37 -16.91
N GLU A 210 -6.11 -2.58 -17.85
CA GLU A 210 -5.98 -2.10 -19.22
C GLU A 210 -5.92 -0.56 -19.28
N PRO A 211 -5.18 0.03 -20.25
CA PRO A 211 -5.06 1.49 -20.35
C PRO A 211 -6.39 2.24 -20.47
N ALA A 212 -7.43 1.60 -21.00
CA ALA A 212 -8.77 2.18 -21.07
C ALA A 212 -9.40 2.32 -19.68
N ASP A 213 -9.22 1.33 -18.81
CA ASP A 213 -9.71 1.36 -17.44
C ASP A 213 -8.89 2.29 -16.57
N GLN A 214 -7.56 2.33 -16.76
CA GLN A 214 -6.70 3.32 -16.10
C GLN A 214 -7.15 4.75 -16.39
N ARG A 215 -7.50 5.06 -17.66
CA ARG A 215 -8.10 6.35 -18.03
C ARG A 215 -9.43 6.59 -17.33
N ALA A 216 -10.31 5.59 -17.31
CA ALA A 216 -11.61 5.72 -16.65
C ALA A 216 -11.50 5.95 -15.13
N LEU A 217 -10.48 5.38 -14.48
CA LEU A 217 -10.16 5.62 -13.06
C LEU A 217 -9.56 7.02 -12.85
N ALA A 218 -8.67 7.46 -13.74
CA ALA A 218 -8.11 8.80 -13.71
C ALA A 218 -9.17 9.89 -13.94
N ASP A 219 -10.14 9.65 -14.83
CA ASP A 219 -11.27 10.55 -15.09
C ASP A 219 -12.19 10.72 -13.86
N ARG A 220 -12.17 9.76 -12.92
CA ARG A 220 -12.84 9.87 -11.61
C ARG A 220 -12.03 10.65 -10.57
N GLY A 221 -10.81 11.06 -10.91
CA GLY A 221 -9.90 11.75 -10.01
C GLY A 221 -8.92 10.84 -9.25
N ALA A 222 -8.86 9.55 -9.57
CA ALA A 222 -7.84 8.67 -8.98
C ALA A 222 -6.46 8.93 -9.62
N LEU A 223 -5.41 8.83 -8.81
CA LEU A 223 -4.03 8.88 -9.27
C LEU A 223 -3.54 7.46 -9.59
N LEU A 224 -2.62 7.33 -10.56
CA LEU A 224 -2.03 6.04 -10.94
C LEU A 224 -0.58 5.98 -10.45
N GLU A 225 -0.25 4.99 -9.63
CA GLU A 225 1.12 4.75 -9.14
C GLU A 225 1.91 3.91 -10.15
N ARG A 226 3.03 4.43 -10.69
CA ARG A 226 3.82 3.80 -11.75
C ARG A 226 5.32 3.81 -11.43
#